data_AF-A0AAF1A7U3-F1
#
_entry.id   AF-A0AAF1A7U3-F1
#
_cell.length_a   1.000
_cell.length_b   1.000
_cell.length_c   1.000
_cell.angle_alpha   90.00
_cell.angle_beta   90.00
_cell.angle_gamma   90.00
#
_symmetry.space_group_name_H-M   'P 1'
#
loop_
_entity.id
_entity.type
_entity.pdbx_description
1 polymer ?
#
loop_
_entity_poly.entity_id
_entity_poly.type
_entity_poly.pdbx_seq_one_letter_code
_entity_poly.pdbx_strand_id
1 'polypeptide(L)'
;MRSVIPLGECPFCGGDVTVGVDEYDSETGDVHFSYGDRPQCENGCPVGRFDYQRCRFHGIWVTVEKDAAPVFRECWKKEVETLRNRPACPDCGRPAEFKSDGKDFLILGCPHCRLWAKKARTIAGLVDEWGKLADEKHKENERKGKSAELADLLNRLDE
;
A
#
# COMPACT_ATOMS: atom_id res chain seq x y z
N MET A 1 -9.03 26.01 7.79
CA MET A 1 -7.94 26.67 7.02
C MET A 1 -7.27 25.66 6.09
N ARG A 2 -6.69 26.08 4.96
CA ARG A 2 -5.98 25.15 4.06
C ARG A 2 -4.48 25.39 4.12
N SER A 3 -3.72 24.33 4.38
CA SER A 3 -2.26 24.36 4.52
C SER A 3 -1.62 23.35 3.56
N VAL A 4 -0.42 23.66 3.04
CA VAL A 4 0.36 22.72 2.23
C VAL A 4 1.46 22.13 3.10
N ILE A 5 1.51 20.80 3.18
CA ILE A 5 2.44 20.07 4.04
C ILE A 5 3.40 19.26 3.16
N PRO A 6 4.73 19.43 3.31
CA PRO A 6 5.70 18.49 2.74
C PRO A 6 5.65 17.18 3.52
N LEU A 7 5.37 16.09 2.81
CA LEU A 7 5.23 14.73 3.34
C LEU A 7 6.56 13.98 3.38
N GLY A 8 7.49 14.31 2.47
CA GLY A 8 8.79 13.65 2.32
C GLY A 8 8.94 13.03 0.93
N GLU A 9 9.76 11.98 0.82
CA GLU A 9 10.14 11.39 -0.47
C GLU A 9 9.02 10.60 -1.15
N CYS A 10 8.99 10.67 -2.47
CA CYS A 10 8.18 9.83 -3.35
C CYS A 10 8.76 8.42 -3.42
N PRO A 11 7.96 7.37 -3.19
CA PRO A 11 8.47 5.99 -3.21
C PRO A 11 8.86 5.50 -4.61
N PHE A 12 8.52 6.23 -5.67
CA PHE A 12 8.74 5.83 -7.06
C PHE A 12 9.96 6.49 -7.70
N CYS A 13 10.18 7.79 -7.45
CA CYS A 13 11.26 8.56 -8.06
C CYS A 13 12.22 9.20 -7.05
N GLY A 14 11.92 9.15 -5.74
CA GLY A 14 12.72 9.80 -4.70
C GLY A 14 12.54 11.32 -4.56
N GLY A 15 11.83 11.98 -5.49
CA GLY A 15 11.54 13.42 -5.40
C GLY A 15 10.52 13.77 -4.32
N ASP A 16 10.32 15.06 -4.06
CA ASP A 16 9.48 15.54 -2.96
C ASP A 16 7.97 15.33 -3.21
N VAL A 17 7.26 15.02 -2.13
CA VAL A 17 5.80 14.89 -2.08
C VAL A 17 5.20 15.91 -1.13
N THR A 18 4.17 16.60 -1.60
CA THR A 18 3.38 17.55 -0.82
C THR A 18 1.90 17.16 -0.82
N VAL A 19 1.15 17.68 0.16
CA VAL A 19 -0.30 17.52 0.21
C VAL A 19 -0.98 18.76 0.76
N GLY A 20 -2.14 19.10 0.20
CA GLY A 20 -3.03 20.11 0.75
C GLY A 20 -3.89 19.50 1.87
N VAL A 21 -3.88 20.11 3.05
CA VAL A 21 -4.63 19.69 4.23
C VAL A 21 -5.64 20.77 4.61
N ASP A 22 -6.88 20.36 4.79
CA ASP A 22 -7.97 21.19 5.31
C ASP A 22 -8.16 20.93 6.80
N GLU A 23 -8.22 22.03 7.54
CA GLU A 23 -8.49 22.11 8.97
C GLU A 23 -9.93 22.55 9.22
N TYR A 24 -10.65 21.83 10.08
CA TYR A 24 -12.01 22.14 10.50
C TYR A 24 -12.22 21.88 12.00
N ASP A 25 -12.92 22.80 12.66
CA ASP A 25 -13.26 22.70 14.07
C ASP A 25 -14.47 21.79 14.29
N SER A 26 -14.41 21.00 15.35
CA SER A 26 -15.57 20.24 15.84
C SER A 26 -16.39 21.09 16.80
N GLU A 27 -17.68 20.77 16.92
CA GLU A 27 -18.56 21.35 17.95
C GLU A 27 -18.10 20.99 19.39
N THR A 28 -17.22 19.99 19.53
CA THR A 28 -16.65 19.53 20.81
C THR A 28 -15.37 20.26 21.21
N GLY A 29 -14.84 21.17 20.37
CA GLY A 29 -13.60 21.90 20.62
C GLY A 29 -12.33 21.18 20.15
N ASP A 30 -12.47 20.11 19.36
CA ASP A 30 -11.37 19.39 18.72
C ASP A 30 -11.10 19.95 17.33
N VAL A 31 -9.83 19.97 16.92
CA VAL A 31 -9.47 20.33 15.54
C VAL A 31 -9.21 19.07 14.75
N HIS A 32 -9.85 18.99 13.59
CA HIS A 32 -9.68 17.90 12.67
C HIS A 32 -8.93 18.33 11.41
N PHE A 33 -8.10 17.42 10.92
CA PHE A 33 -7.37 17.60 9.69
C PHE A 33 -7.74 16.51 8.69
N SER A 34 -7.95 16.90 7.44
CA SER A 34 -8.18 15.97 6.33
C SER A 34 -7.43 16.43 5.09
N TYR A 35 -7.18 15.53 4.14
CA TYR A 35 -6.64 15.94 2.85
C TYR A 35 -7.67 16.75 2.09
N GLY A 36 -7.34 18.01 1.82
CA GLY A 36 -8.10 18.84 0.89
C GLY A 36 -7.77 18.53 -0.56
N ASP A 37 -6.52 18.16 -0.85
CA ASP A 37 -6.06 17.69 -2.16
C ASP A 37 -5.36 16.34 -2.02
N ARG A 38 -5.21 15.63 -3.14
CA ARG A 38 -4.41 14.40 -3.19
C ARG A 38 -2.92 14.73 -3.09
N PRO A 39 -2.09 13.83 -2.53
CA PRO A 39 -0.64 14.00 -2.56
C PRO A 39 -0.12 14.21 -3.99
N GLN A 40 0.85 15.10 -4.13
CA GLN A 40 1.48 15.46 -5.40
C GLN A 40 2.98 15.26 -5.29
N CYS A 41 3.54 14.54 -6.25
CA CYS A 41 4.98 14.42 -6.43
C CYS A 41 5.45 15.49 -7.40
N GLU A 42 6.53 16.19 -7.08
CA GLU A 42 7.12 17.24 -7.93
C GLU A 42 7.48 16.73 -9.34
N ASN A 43 7.86 15.46 -9.46
CA ASN A 43 8.23 14.81 -10.72
C ASN A 43 7.04 14.17 -11.45
N GLY A 44 5.80 14.44 -11.02
CA GLY A 44 4.59 13.95 -11.69
C GLY A 44 4.29 12.46 -11.50
N CYS A 45 4.93 11.79 -10.54
CA CYS A 45 4.58 10.41 -10.20
C CYS A 45 3.11 10.33 -9.74
N PRO A 46 2.39 9.24 -10.05
CA PRO A 46 0.96 9.11 -9.78
C PRO A 46 0.66 8.78 -8.31
N VAL A 47 1.37 9.38 -7.35
CA VAL A 47 1.18 9.17 -5.91
C VAL A 47 -0.25 9.53 -5.45
N GLY A 48 -0.89 10.48 -6.11
CA GLY A 48 -2.31 10.81 -5.88
C GLY A 48 -3.32 9.84 -6.49
N ARG A 49 -2.89 8.77 -7.18
CA ARG A 49 -3.82 7.73 -7.71
C ARG A 49 -4.13 6.62 -6.71
N PHE A 50 -3.42 6.58 -5.58
CA PHE A 50 -3.71 5.66 -4.50
C PHE A 50 -4.85 6.25 -3.65
N ASP A 51 -6.07 5.77 -3.95
CA ASP A 51 -7.43 6.17 -3.48
C ASP A 51 -8.10 7.38 -4.17
N TYR A 52 -9.39 7.17 -4.47
CA TYR A 52 -10.34 8.10 -5.10
C TYR A 52 -11.41 8.60 -4.11
N GLN A 53 -11.67 7.94 -2.98
CA GLN A 53 -12.85 8.22 -2.14
C GLN A 53 -12.62 9.01 -0.84
N ARG A 54 -11.60 9.89 -0.83
CA ARG A 54 -11.05 10.63 0.33
C ARG A 54 -9.89 9.84 0.92
N CYS A 55 -8.67 10.31 0.70
CA CYS A 55 -7.50 9.97 1.50
C CYS A 55 -7.78 10.38 2.96
N ARG A 56 -8.59 9.59 3.66
CA ARG A 56 -8.85 9.76 5.07
C ARG A 56 -7.70 9.04 5.76
N PHE A 57 -6.67 9.81 6.10
CA PHE A 57 -6.00 9.54 7.37
C PHE A 57 -7.05 9.79 8.45
N HIS A 58 -7.86 8.76 8.72
CA HIS A 58 -9.02 8.83 9.58
C HIS A 58 -8.54 9.14 11.01
N GLY A 59 -9.00 10.26 11.56
CA GLY A 59 -8.83 10.55 12.98
C GLY A 59 -7.42 10.98 13.37
N ILE A 60 -6.78 11.85 12.59
CA ILE A 60 -5.69 12.67 13.15
C ILE A 60 -6.37 13.72 14.04
N TRP A 61 -6.53 13.37 15.31
CA TRP A 61 -6.99 14.26 16.36
C TRP A 61 -5.76 14.98 16.89
N VAL A 62 -5.71 16.29 16.67
CA VAL A 62 -4.71 17.14 17.31
C VAL A 62 -5.49 18.15 18.14
N THR A 63 -5.08 18.32 19.39
CA THR A 63 -5.53 19.43 20.20
C THR A 63 -5.18 20.72 19.47
N VAL A 64 -6.06 21.73 19.53
CA VAL A 64 -5.98 23.05 18.84
C VAL A 64 -4.56 23.66 18.81
N GLU A 65 -3.75 23.36 19.82
CA GLU A 65 -2.39 23.86 20.01
C GLU A 65 -1.28 23.14 19.18
N LYS A 66 -1.58 22.07 18.43
CA LYS A 66 -0.56 21.21 17.79
C LYS A 66 -0.56 21.27 16.26
N ASP A 67 0.61 21.52 15.68
CA ASP A 67 0.90 21.34 14.26
C ASP A 67 0.64 19.87 13.84
N ALA A 68 -0.21 19.67 12.83
CA ALA A 68 -0.56 18.35 12.30
C ALA A 68 0.50 17.77 11.35
N ALA A 69 1.43 18.59 10.83
CA ALA A 69 2.42 18.17 9.85
C ALA A 69 3.27 16.97 10.25
N PRO A 70 3.74 16.83 11.51
CA PRO A 70 4.50 15.65 11.95
C PRO A 70 3.72 14.34 11.77
N VAL A 71 2.42 14.33 12.06
CA VAL A 71 1.58 13.13 11.95
C VAL A 71 1.43 12.73 10.49
N PHE A 72 1.17 13.68 9.60
CA PHE A 72 1.08 13.41 8.17
C PHE A 72 2.38 12.87 7.57
N ARG A 73 3.53 13.42 7.98
CA ARG A 73 4.86 12.92 7.56
C ARG A 73 5.11 11.49 8.05
N GLU A 74 4.77 11.20 9.31
CA GLU A 74 4.94 9.86 9.87
C GLU A 74 4.06 8.84 9.14
N CYS A 75 2.80 9.20 8.90
CA CYS A 75 1.87 8.39 8.12
C CYS A 75 2.36 8.12 6.69
N TRP A 76 2.84 9.16 6.00
CA TRP A 76 3.43 9.01 4.66
C TRP A 76 4.65 8.10 4.67
N LYS A 77 5.56 8.31 5.64
CA LYS A 77 6.76 7.48 5.81
C LYS A 77 6.39 5.99 5.98
N LYS A 78 5.36 5.69 6.77
CA LYS A 78 4.85 4.31 6.94
C LYS A 78 4.37 3.70 5.62
N GLU A 79 3.58 4.43 4.83
CA GLU A 79 3.12 3.97 3.51
C GLU A 79 4.30 3.66 2.57
N VAL A 80 5.31 4.55 2.54
CA VAL A 80 6.54 4.38 1.75
C VAL A 80 7.35 3.17 2.21
N GLU A 81 7.56 3.01 3.52
CA GLU A 81 8.28 1.89 4.10
C GLU A 81 7.57 0.56 3.83
N THR A 82 6.23 0.51 3.96
CA THR A 82 5.45 -0.67 3.61
C THR A 82 5.62 -1.05 2.15
N LEU A 83 5.65 -0.08 1.23
CA LEU A 83 5.86 -0.39 -0.19
C LEU A 83 7.26 -0.92 -0.50
N ARG A 84 8.29 -0.30 0.11
CA ARG A 84 9.69 -0.72 -0.04
C ARG A 84 9.90 -2.14 0.49
N ASN A 85 9.19 -2.52 1.55
CA ASN A 85 9.24 -3.84 2.18
C ASN A 85 8.21 -4.85 1.67
N ARG A 86 7.52 -4.57 0.55
CA ARG A 86 6.51 -5.50 0.02
C ARG A 86 7.11 -6.87 -0.33
N PRO A 87 6.38 -7.98 -0.10
CA PRO A 87 6.88 -9.30 -0.43
C PRO A 87 7.07 -9.48 -1.94
N ALA A 88 8.02 -10.34 -2.31
CA ALA A 88 8.22 -10.76 -3.70
C ALA A 88 7.10 -11.72 -4.15
N CYS A 89 7.07 -12.03 -5.45
CA CYS A 89 6.18 -13.04 -5.99
C CYS A 89 6.47 -14.41 -5.36
N PRO A 90 5.44 -15.09 -4.79
CA PRO A 90 5.62 -16.40 -4.16
C PRO A 90 6.03 -17.50 -5.16
N ASP A 91 5.73 -17.31 -6.45
CA ASP A 91 5.98 -18.31 -7.48
C ASP A 91 7.31 -18.10 -8.22
N CYS A 92 7.73 -16.86 -8.46
CA CYS A 92 8.94 -16.56 -9.25
C CYS A 92 9.97 -15.66 -8.56
N GLY A 93 9.73 -15.21 -7.33
CA GLY A 93 10.66 -14.37 -6.56
C GLY A 93 10.87 -12.95 -7.08
N ARG A 94 10.22 -12.55 -8.18
CA ARG A 94 10.33 -11.19 -8.73
C ARG A 94 9.60 -10.17 -7.86
N PRO A 95 10.07 -8.90 -7.79
CA PRO A 95 9.34 -7.85 -7.09
C PRO A 95 7.91 -7.68 -7.62
N ALA A 96 6.97 -7.38 -6.73
CA ALA A 96 5.62 -7.05 -7.15
C ALA A 96 5.58 -5.68 -7.86
N GLU A 97 4.75 -5.60 -8.89
CA GLU A 97 4.56 -4.45 -9.78
C GLU A 97 3.10 -3.99 -9.76
N PHE A 98 2.88 -2.75 -10.16
CA PHE A 98 1.54 -2.18 -10.28
C PHE A 98 1.00 -2.36 -11.69
N LYS A 99 -0.31 -2.61 -11.80
CA LYS A 99 -1.06 -2.38 -13.05
C LYS A 99 -2.32 -1.59 -12.80
N SER A 100 -2.81 -0.92 -13.84
CA SER A 100 -4.16 -0.35 -13.84
C SER A 100 -5.21 -1.45 -13.93
N ASP A 101 -6.33 -1.27 -13.24
CA ASP A 101 -7.53 -2.11 -13.38
C ASP A 101 -8.49 -1.66 -14.50
N GLY A 102 -8.14 -0.59 -15.23
CA GLY A 102 -8.98 0.01 -16.27
C GLY A 102 -10.12 0.92 -15.77
N LYS A 103 -10.22 1.16 -14.45
CA LYS A 103 -11.22 2.02 -13.79
C LYS A 103 -10.57 3.03 -12.85
N ASP A 104 -9.37 3.50 -13.22
CA ASP A 104 -8.52 4.42 -12.45
C ASP A 104 -7.97 3.89 -11.11
N PHE A 105 -8.11 2.60 -10.81
CA PHE A 105 -7.43 1.99 -9.66
C PHE A 105 -6.14 1.29 -10.07
N LEU A 106 -5.24 1.20 -9.10
CA LEU A 106 -4.02 0.41 -9.19
C LEU A 106 -4.20 -0.88 -8.40
N ILE A 107 -3.62 -1.96 -8.92
CA ILE A 107 -3.50 -3.24 -8.21
C ILE A 107 -2.07 -3.72 -8.26
N LEU A 108 -1.64 -4.35 -7.17
CA LEU A 108 -0.29 -4.86 -6.98
C LEU A 108 -0.25 -6.36 -7.31
N GLY A 109 0.82 -6.82 -7.97
CA GLY A 109 0.96 -8.24 -8.28
C GLY A 109 2.19 -8.57 -9.11
N CYS A 110 2.19 -9.78 -9.68
CA CYS A 110 3.23 -10.26 -10.56
C CYS A 110 2.68 -10.45 -11.98
N PRO A 111 3.13 -9.65 -12.97
CA PRO A 111 2.70 -9.81 -14.36
C PRO A 111 3.18 -11.13 -14.97
N HIS A 112 4.35 -11.62 -14.56
CA HIS A 112 4.93 -12.86 -15.08
C HIS A 112 4.10 -14.09 -14.70
N CYS A 113 3.72 -14.22 -13.42
CA CYS A 113 2.89 -15.32 -12.91
C CYS A 113 1.38 -15.06 -13.05
N ARG A 114 1.00 -13.91 -13.61
CA ARG A 114 -0.39 -13.43 -13.73
C ARG A 114 -1.15 -13.44 -12.39
N LEU A 115 -0.44 -13.21 -11.30
CA LEU A 115 -0.97 -13.21 -9.95
C LEU A 115 -1.22 -11.76 -9.52
N TRP A 116 -2.42 -11.45 -9.02
CA TRP A 116 -2.80 -10.08 -8.70
C TRP A 116 -3.61 -10.03 -7.40
N ALA A 117 -3.22 -9.12 -6.52
CA ALA A 117 -3.91 -8.87 -5.26
C ALA A 117 -5.32 -8.31 -5.49
N LYS A 118 -6.15 -8.38 -4.46
CA LYS A 118 -7.41 -7.65 -4.44
C LYS A 118 -7.15 -6.14 -4.42
N LYS A 119 -8.16 -5.38 -4.83
CA LYS A 119 -8.10 -3.92 -4.80
C LYS A 119 -8.07 -3.43 -3.36
N ALA A 120 -7.20 -2.47 -3.11
CA ALA A 120 -7.17 -1.72 -1.87
C ALA A 120 -7.03 -0.22 -2.17
N ARG A 121 -7.24 0.56 -1.12
CA ARG A 121 -7.36 2.01 -1.23
C ARG A 121 -6.05 2.74 -0.97
N THR A 122 -5.21 2.26 -0.06
CA THR A 122 -3.89 2.86 0.22
C THR A 122 -2.76 2.03 -0.38
N ILE A 123 -1.54 2.58 -0.41
CA ILE A 123 -0.35 1.83 -0.82
C ILE A 123 -0.14 0.66 0.14
N ALA A 124 -0.20 0.91 1.44
CA ALA A 124 -0.09 -0.10 2.48
C ALA A 124 -1.19 -1.17 2.35
N GLY A 125 -2.44 -0.77 2.05
CA GLY A 125 -3.53 -1.70 1.81
C GLY A 125 -3.29 -2.59 0.59
N LEU A 126 -2.70 -2.06 -0.49
CA LEU A 126 -2.35 -2.86 -1.67
C LEU A 126 -1.26 -3.87 -1.35
N VAL A 127 -0.28 -3.46 -0.54
CA VAL A 127 0.79 -4.36 -0.06
C VAL A 127 0.24 -5.43 0.88
N ASP A 128 -0.70 -5.09 1.76
CA ASP A 128 -1.35 -6.04 2.67
C ASP A 128 -2.16 -7.09 1.90
N GLU A 129 -2.98 -6.68 0.94
CA GLU A 129 -3.73 -7.62 0.09
C GLU A 129 -2.80 -8.50 -0.77
N TRP A 130 -1.65 -7.98 -1.18
CA TRP A 130 -0.63 -8.76 -1.85
C TRP A 130 0.06 -9.75 -0.90
N GLY A 131 0.38 -9.33 0.32
CA GLY A 131 0.97 -10.19 1.36
C GLY A 131 0.07 -11.37 1.70
N LYS A 132 -1.23 -11.13 1.91
CA LYS A 132 -2.22 -12.21 2.14
C LYS A 132 -2.23 -13.22 1.00
N LEU A 133 -2.23 -12.74 -0.25
CA LEU A 133 -2.19 -13.60 -1.42
C LEU A 133 -0.89 -14.40 -1.52
N ALA A 134 0.25 -13.77 -1.21
CA ALA A 134 1.55 -14.44 -1.20
C ALA A 134 1.60 -15.54 -0.14
N ASP A 135 1.11 -15.28 1.08
CA ASP A 135 1.05 -16.24 2.18
C ASP A 135 0.16 -17.44 1.86
N GLU A 136 -1.02 -17.19 1.25
CA GLU A 136 -1.91 -18.24 0.78
C GLU A 136 -1.21 -19.13 -0.26
N LYS A 137 -0.45 -18.53 -1.18
CA LYS A 137 0.30 -19.26 -2.20
C LYS A 137 1.47 -20.05 -1.65
N HIS A 138 2.21 -19.52 -0.68
CA HIS A 138 3.26 -20.27 -0.01
C HIS A 138 2.68 -21.53 0.67
N LYS A 139 1.57 -21.39 1.39
CA LYS A 139 0.88 -22.53 2.01
C LYS A 139 0.37 -23.55 0.99
N GLU A 140 -0.11 -23.10 -0.16
CA GLU A 140 -0.54 -23.98 -1.26
C GLU A 140 0.64 -24.76 -1.84
N ASN A 141 1.76 -24.09 -2.11
CA ASN A 141 2.96 -24.67 -2.68
C ASN A 141 3.62 -25.68 -1.72
N GLU A 142 3.65 -25.39 -0.42
CA GLU A 142 4.11 -26.34 0.61
C GLU A 142 3.27 -27.61 0.67
N ARG A 143 1.94 -27.50 0.56
CA ARG A 143 1.04 -28.66 0.53
C ARG A 143 1.28 -29.50 -0.71
N LYS A 144 1.43 -28.87 -1.88
CA LYS A 144 1.72 -29.55 -3.15
C LYS A 144 3.07 -30.27 -3.10
N GLY A 145 4.10 -29.66 -2.53
CA GLY A 145 5.41 -30.28 -2.33
C GLY A 145 5.31 -31.55 -1.49
N LYS A 146 4.62 -31.50 -0.34
CA LYS A 146 4.39 -32.67 0.52
C LYS A 146 3.61 -33.78 -0.20
N SER A 147 2.60 -33.43 -1.00
CA SER A 147 1.85 -34.40 -1.79
C SER A 147 2.71 -35.05 -2.88
N ALA A 148 3.60 -34.29 -3.53
CA ALA A 148 4.53 -34.82 -4.52
C ALA A 148 5.57 -35.75 -3.88
N GLU A 149 6.16 -35.36 -2.75
CA GLU A 149 7.09 -36.22 -1.99
C GLU A 149 6.44 -37.53 -1.55
N LEU A 150 5.18 -37.47 -1.09
CA LEU A 150 4.41 -38.67 -0.74
C LEU A 150 4.17 -39.57 -1.97
N ALA A 151 3.80 -38.98 -3.11
CA ALA A 151 3.60 -39.74 -4.35
C ALA A 151 4.89 -40.42 -4.80
N ASP A 152 6.03 -39.72 -4.76
CA ASP A 152 7.34 -40.28 -5.08
C ASP A 152 7.72 -41.42 -4.13
N LEU A 153 7.43 -41.29 -2.84
CA LEU A 153 7.69 -42.36 -1.86
C LEU A 153 6.84 -43.59 -2.13
N LEU A 154 5.54 -43.41 -2.42
CA LEU A 154 4.64 -44.52 -2.73
C LEU A 154 5.05 -45.24 -4.01
N ASN A 155 5.41 -44.51 -5.07
CA ASN A 155 5.85 -45.11 -6.33
C ASN A 155 7.15 -45.93 -6.20
N ARG A 156 8.00 -45.63 -5.22
CA ARG A 156 9.23 -46.39 -4.93
C ARG A 156 9.00 -47.66 -4.11
N LEU A 157 7.81 -47.87 -3.54
CA LEU A 157 7.46 -49.10 -2.82
C LEU A 157 6.96 -50.21 -3.75
N ASP A 158 6.58 -49.84 -4.98
CA ASP A 158 6.15 -50.77 -6.02
C ASP A 158 7.31 -51.26 -6.93
N GLU A 159 8.56 -50.85 -6.62
CA GLU A 159 9.83 -51.31 -7.23
C GLU A 159 10.51 -52.38 -6.36
#